data_AF-A0AAV9NXT5-F1
#
_entry.id   AF-A0AAV9NXT5-F1
#
_cell.length_a   1.000
_cell.length_b   1.000
_cell.length_c   1.000
_cell.angle_alpha   90.00
_cell.angle_beta   90.00
_cell.angle_gamma   90.00
#
_symmetry.space_group_name_H-M   'P 1'
#
loop_
_entity.id
_entity.type
_entity.pdbx_description
1 polymer ?
#
loop_
_entity_poly.entity_id
_entity_poly.type
_entity_poly.pdbx_seq_one_letter_code
_entity_poly.pdbx_strand_id
1 'polypeptide(L)'
;MRVHHLLLLPAILRSAVLAYTPLSESTIQGLPSPGKDFDIKDGALLSPILIPRVPGTPGSEQVLQHFVDFFSDTLPDWKLSFQNSSSTTPVSNGKEVPFRNLIATRDPPWVEREGEVGRLVLVAHYDSKLTPKDFIGATDSAAPCAMLMHAARSIDNALTQKWDDMAGDALDELEDQKGIQIILLDGEEAFSSWTDTDSIYGARALAEEWENTYHPPLSTFSTPLASMDLFVLLDLLGSPPQRVPSYYKTSHWAYLNMADLESRLRKMGSFKSSPNHKSKRFSNEPRKKEPMFLYEADKKDTDRWTGGYIGDDHVPFIARGVEVLHIIPSPFPDVWHHPDDDGEHLDPDIVEDWALLTVTFAAEWMDLEGYLDDGKKDRRSAEVLKDELNGEMT
;
A
#
# COMPACT_ATOMS: atom_id res chain seq x y z
N MET A 1 -57.51 -7.05 -28.51
CA MET A 1 -56.72 -7.90 -27.59
C MET A 1 -55.48 -7.10 -27.18
N ARG A 2 -55.36 -6.76 -25.90
CA ARG A 2 -54.27 -5.93 -25.37
C ARG A 2 -53.05 -6.81 -25.06
N VAL A 3 -51.95 -6.55 -25.76
CA VAL A 3 -50.63 -7.14 -25.51
C VAL A 3 -50.09 -6.55 -24.20
N HIS A 4 -49.80 -7.41 -23.22
CA HIS A 4 -49.10 -7.00 -22.00
C HIS A 4 -47.60 -7.06 -22.26
N HIS A 5 -46.92 -5.92 -22.20
CA HIS A 5 -45.47 -5.86 -22.14
C HIS A 5 -45.01 -6.26 -20.73
N LEU A 6 -44.34 -7.39 -20.63
CA LEU A 6 -43.53 -7.73 -19.46
C LEU A 6 -42.27 -6.85 -19.52
N LEU A 7 -42.20 -5.83 -18.67
CA LEU A 7 -40.96 -5.11 -18.40
C LEU A 7 -40.11 -5.99 -17.48
N LEU A 8 -39.13 -6.68 -18.06
CA LEU A 8 -37.98 -7.19 -17.31
C LEU A 8 -37.17 -5.97 -16.84
N LEU A 9 -37.29 -5.62 -15.57
CA LEU A 9 -36.30 -4.75 -14.93
C LEU A 9 -34.97 -5.52 -14.88
N PRO A 10 -33.85 -4.94 -15.31
CA PRO A 10 -32.55 -5.51 -15.02
C PRO A 10 -32.30 -5.34 -13.52
N ALA A 11 -32.11 -6.45 -12.82
CA ALA A 11 -31.57 -6.47 -11.47
C ALA A 11 -30.10 -6.03 -11.52
N ILE A 12 -29.86 -4.74 -11.65
CA ILE A 12 -28.58 -4.11 -11.33
C ILE A 12 -28.79 -3.42 -9.98
N LEU A 13 -28.97 -4.24 -8.95
CA LEU A 13 -28.44 -3.90 -7.63
C LEU A 13 -27.23 -4.82 -7.46
N ARG A 14 -26.08 -4.39 -8.00
CA ARG A 14 -24.83 -4.72 -7.32
C ARG A 14 -24.93 -3.98 -6.00
N SER A 15 -25.36 -4.70 -4.95
CA SER A 15 -25.12 -4.25 -3.59
C SER A 15 -23.62 -4.01 -3.51
N ALA A 16 -23.24 -2.73 -3.45
CA ALA A 16 -21.92 -2.32 -3.02
C ALA A 16 -21.78 -2.78 -1.57
N VAL A 17 -21.43 -4.04 -1.37
CA VAL A 17 -20.75 -4.47 -0.16
C VAL A 17 -19.43 -3.73 -0.27
N LEU A 18 -19.34 -2.57 0.40
CA LEU A 18 -18.09 -1.85 0.51
C LEU A 18 -17.10 -2.85 1.12
N ALA A 19 -16.15 -3.26 0.31
CA ALA A 19 -15.10 -4.25 0.53
C ALA A 19 -14.08 -3.81 1.60
N TYR A 20 -14.54 -3.08 2.61
CA TYR A 20 -13.75 -2.41 3.62
C TYR A 20 -14.44 -2.61 4.97
N THR A 21 -13.90 -3.52 5.77
CA THR A 21 -14.42 -3.83 7.11
C THR A 21 -13.57 -3.11 8.15
N PRO A 22 -14.12 -2.11 8.89
CA PRO A 22 -13.36 -1.44 9.94
C PRO A 22 -12.91 -2.42 11.02
N LEU A 23 -11.63 -2.37 11.40
CA LEU A 23 -11.11 -3.14 12.52
C LEU A 23 -11.61 -2.58 13.85
N SER A 24 -11.79 -3.46 14.83
CA SER A 24 -12.12 -3.07 16.20
C SER A 24 -10.94 -2.38 16.89
N GLU A 25 -11.22 -1.54 17.89
CA GLU A 25 -10.17 -0.88 18.69
C GLU A 25 -9.22 -1.91 19.35
N SER A 26 -9.76 -3.06 19.78
CA SER A 26 -8.96 -4.15 20.35
C SER A 26 -8.02 -4.78 19.33
N THR A 27 -8.48 -5.01 18.12
CA THR A 27 -7.66 -5.61 17.05
C THR A 27 -6.56 -4.66 16.61
N ILE A 28 -6.88 -3.38 16.45
CA ILE A 28 -5.88 -2.33 16.14
C ILE A 28 -4.78 -2.26 17.22
N GLN A 29 -5.13 -2.41 18.50
CA GLN A 29 -4.14 -2.43 19.59
C GLN A 29 -3.24 -3.68 19.58
N GLY A 30 -3.71 -4.78 18.98
CA GLY A 30 -2.97 -6.02 18.82
C GLY A 30 -2.02 -6.03 17.62
N LEU A 31 -2.16 -5.08 16.68
CA LEU A 31 -1.30 -5.03 15.49
C LEU A 31 0.18 -4.83 15.87
N PRO A 32 1.10 -5.54 15.20
CA PRO A 32 2.52 -5.41 15.48
C PRO A 32 3.04 -4.01 15.10
N SER A 33 3.71 -3.34 16.03
CA SER A 33 4.53 -2.16 15.73
C SER A 33 5.80 -2.58 14.98
N PRO A 34 6.32 -1.76 14.05
CA PRO A 34 7.61 -2.02 13.41
C PRO A 34 8.76 -2.21 14.41
N GLY A 35 8.70 -1.54 15.57
CA GLY A 35 9.66 -1.71 16.65
C GLY A 35 11.11 -1.49 16.18
N LYS A 36 11.97 -2.49 16.42
CA LYS A 36 13.38 -2.43 16.06
C LYS A 36 13.64 -2.51 14.56
N ASP A 37 12.69 -2.99 13.77
CA ASP A 37 12.93 -3.22 12.35
C ASP A 37 13.16 -1.94 11.55
N PHE A 38 12.73 -0.80 12.11
CA PHE A 38 12.91 0.53 11.56
C PHE A 38 14.06 1.31 12.23
N ASP A 39 14.88 0.66 13.07
CA ASP A 39 16.11 1.30 13.53
C ASP A 39 17.02 1.60 12.33
N ILE A 40 17.50 2.83 12.24
CA ILE A 40 18.25 3.34 11.09
C ILE A 40 19.67 2.76 10.99
N LYS A 41 20.15 2.06 12.03
CA LYS A 41 21.50 1.51 12.12
C LYS A 41 21.49 0.01 11.96
N ASP A 42 20.58 -0.68 12.65
CA ASP A 42 20.55 -2.15 12.67
C ASP A 42 19.15 -2.77 12.45
N GLY A 43 18.14 -1.96 12.10
CA GLY A 43 16.80 -2.44 11.86
C GLY A 43 16.71 -3.31 10.61
N ALA A 44 16.06 -4.47 10.74
CA ALA A 44 16.06 -5.48 9.69
C ALA A 44 15.30 -5.08 8.42
N LEU A 45 14.37 -4.13 8.49
CA LEU A 45 13.61 -3.68 7.32
C LEU A 45 14.19 -2.42 6.70
N LEU A 46 14.47 -1.39 7.50
CA LEU A 46 14.85 -0.06 7.00
C LEU A 46 16.35 0.09 6.74
N SER A 47 17.22 -0.28 7.69
CA SER A 47 18.67 -0.02 7.60
C SER A 47 19.32 -0.55 6.31
N PRO A 48 19.00 -1.76 5.80
CA PRO A 48 19.57 -2.27 4.55
C PRO A 48 19.24 -1.43 3.31
N ILE A 49 18.17 -0.61 3.35
CA ILE A 49 17.72 0.23 2.24
C ILE A 49 18.40 1.62 2.30
N LEU A 50 18.91 2.03 3.47
CA LEU A 50 19.54 3.34 3.72
C LEU A 50 20.97 3.43 3.15
N ILE A 51 21.11 3.11 1.87
CA ILE A 51 22.33 3.23 1.08
C ILE A 51 22.00 3.89 -0.28
N PRO A 52 22.99 4.50 -0.96
CA PRO A 52 22.80 4.93 -2.35
C PRO A 52 22.49 3.73 -3.24
N ARG A 53 21.39 3.82 -4.00
CA ARG A 53 20.79 2.69 -4.72
C ARG A 53 20.28 3.10 -6.11
N VAL A 54 21.05 3.95 -6.79
CA VAL A 54 20.82 4.39 -8.17
C VAL A 54 20.71 3.18 -9.12
N PRO A 55 19.80 3.17 -10.11
CA PRO A 55 19.60 2.01 -10.99
C PRO A 55 20.89 1.58 -11.70
N GLY A 56 21.09 0.26 -11.79
CA GLY A 56 22.28 -0.35 -12.40
C GLY A 56 23.57 -0.28 -11.55
N THR A 57 23.51 0.21 -10.31
CA THR A 57 24.64 0.20 -9.38
C THR A 57 24.63 -1.02 -8.44
N PRO A 58 25.77 -1.38 -7.81
CA PRO A 58 25.79 -2.44 -6.80
C PRO A 58 24.84 -2.20 -5.61
N GLY A 59 24.60 -0.93 -5.24
CA GLY A 59 23.68 -0.60 -4.15
C GLY A 59 22.22 -0.91 -4.50
N SER A 60 21.81 -0.62 -5.75
CA SER A 60 20.46 -1.00 -6.26
C SER A 60 20.27 -2.52 -6.22
N GLU A 61 21.25 -3.30 -6.69
CA GLU A 61 21.18 -4.77 -6.62
C GLU A 61 21.16 -5.29 -5.18
N GLN A 62 21.92 -4.68 -4.28
CA GLN A 62 21.94 -5.05 -2.86
C GLN A 62 20.57 -4.83 -2.20
N VAL A 63 19.92 -3.70 -2.47
CA VAL A 63 18.59 -3.39 -1.94
C VAL A 63 17.52 -4.29 -2.56
N LEU A 64 17.58 -4.53 -3.87
CA LEU A 64 16.67 -5.46 -4.53
C LEU A 64 16.79 -6.88 -3.93
N GLN A 65 18.02 -7.35 -3.70
CA GLN A 65 18.26 -8.65 -3.08
C GLN A 65 17.74 -8.70 -1.64
N HIS A 66 17.88 -7.63 -0.87
CA HIS A 66 17.30 -7.52 0.47
C HIS A 66 15.77 -7.74 0.46
N PHE A 67 15.05 -7.18 -0.50
CA PHE A 67 13.62 -7.44 -0.64
C PHE A 67 13.32 -8.89 -1.01
N VAL A 68 14.07 -9.45 -1.95
CA VAL A 68 13.90 -10.86 -2.38
C VAL A 68 14.13 -11.81 -1.22
N ASP A 69 15.20 -11.61 -0.45
CA ASP A 69 15.54 -12.41 0.73
C ASP A 69 14.46 -12.28 1.78
N PHE A 70 14.00 -11.05 2.08
CA PHE A 70 12.91 -10.82 3.02
C PHE A 70 11.65 -11.63 2.67
N PHE A 71 11.13 -11.52 1.44
CA PHE A 71 9.92 -12.25 1.06
C PHE A 71 10.17 -13.76 1.02
N SER A 72 11.30 -14.21 0.47
CA SER A 72 11.59 -15.65 0.33
C SER A 72 11.80 -16.34 1.68
N ASP A 73 12.45 -15.66 2.63
CA ASP A 73 12.80 -16.24 3.93
C ASP A 73 11.68 -16.08 4.96
N THR A 74 10.90 -14.99 4.89
CA THR A 74 9.92 -14.64 5.93
C THR A 74 8.47 -14.80 5.49
N LEU A 75 8.18 -14.77 4.18
CA LEU A 75 6.82 -14.77 3.62
C LEU A 75 6.72 -15.74 2.42
N PRO A 76 6.99 -17.05 2.62
CA PRO A 76 7.18 -18.03 1.53
C PRO A 76 5.92 -18.26 0.67
N ASP A 77 4.74 -17.88 1.17
CA ASP A 77 3.47 -17.98 0.42
C ASP A 77 3.23 -16.77 -0.51
N TRP A 78 4.10 -15.76 -0.50
CA TRP A 78 4.08 -14.65 -1.45
C TRP A 78 4.82 -15.03 -2.72
N LYS A 79 4.15 -14.90 -3.86
CA LYS A 79 4.74 -15.14 -5.18
C LYS A 79 5.54 -13.92 -5.64
N LEU A 80 6.85 -14.10 -5.82
CA LEU A 80 7.72 -13.10 -6.40
C LEU A 80 7.77 -13.20 -7.93
N SER A 81 7.73 -12.05 -8.59
CA SER A 81 7.97 -11.89 -10.02
C SER A 81 8.69 -10.57 -10.27
N PHE A 82 9.31 -10.45 -11.44
CA PHE A 82 10.08 -9.27 -11.82
C PHE A 82 9.63 -8.77 -13.18
N GLN A 83 9.62 -7.45 -13.32
CA GLN A 83 9.56 -6.81 -14.62
C GLN A 83 10.91 -6.17 -14.88
N ASN A 84 11.62 -6.69 -15.90
CA ASN A 84 12.95 -6.24 -16.24
C ASN A 84 12.90 -5.44 -17.54
N SER A 85 13.47 -4.25 -17.53
CA SER A 85 13.62 -3.41 -18.72
C SER A 85 15.01 -2.78 -18.77
N SER A 86 15.32 -2.12 -19.87
CA SER A 86 16.48 -1.25 -19.97
C SER A 86 16.16 -0.02 -20.79
N SER A 87 16.83 1.09 -20.47
CA SER A 87 16.77 2.29 -21.30
C SER A 87 18.10 3.03 -21.25
N THR A 88 18.43 3.76 -22.31
CA THR A 88 19.41 4.84 -22.22
C THR A 88 18.88 5.98 -21.33
N THR A 89 19.79 6.72 -20.71
CA THR A 89 19.48 7.90 -19.89
C THR A 89 20.32 9.08 -20.37
N PRO A 90 19.98 10.33 -20.02
CA PRO A 90 20.75 11.50 -20.45
C PRO A 90 22.24 11.45 -20.06
N VAL A 91 22.59 10.69 -19.02
CA VAL A 91 23.95 10.59 -18.48
C VAL A 91 24.63 9.26 -18.80
N SER A 92 23.92 8.29 -19.40
CA SER A 92 24.46 6.94 -19.65
C SER A 92 25.41 6.87 -20.86
N ASN A 93 25.54 7.96 -21.64
CA ASN A 93 26.36 8.03 -22.86
C ASN A 93 26.02 6.93 -23.88
N GLY A 94 24.72 6.65 -24.06
CA GLY A 94 24.21 5.65 -25.00
C GLY A 94 24.34 4.20 -24.52
N LYS A 95 24.71 3.98 -23.26
CA LYS A 95 24.65 2.65 -22.63
C LYS A 95 23.26 2.43 -22.06
N GLU A 96 22.76 1.21 -22.20
CA GLU A 96 21.53 0.75 -21.54
C GLU A 96 21.77 0.65 -20.03
N VAL A 97 20.91 1.30 -19.25
CA VAL A 97 20.81 1.14 -17.80
C VAL A 97 19.69 0.12 -17.54
N PRO A 98 19.93 -0.94 -16.75
CA PRO A 98 18.89 -1.90 -16.40
C PRO A 98 17.98 -1.32 -15.31
N PHE A 99 16.68 -1.60 -15.43
CA PHE A 99 15.65 -1.30 -14.42
C PHE A 99 14.91 -2.60 -14.08
N ARG A 100 14.71 -2.87 -12.79
CA ARG A 100 14.14 -4.14 -12.31
C ARG A 100 13.06 -3.90 -11.25
N ASN A 101 11.80 -3.86 -11.68
CA ASN A 101 10.70 -3.81 -10.73
C ASN A 101 10.52 -5.16 -10.05
N LEU A 102 10.30 -5.17 -8.73
CA LEU A 102 9.92 -6.36 -7.96
C LEU A 102 8.42 -6.33 -7.68
N ILE A 103 7.75 -7.44 -7.95
CA ILE A 103 6.31 -7.62 -7.70
C ILE A 103 6.12 -8.83 -6.79
N ALA A 104 5.64 -8.60 -5.57
CA ALA A 104 5.29 -9.63 -4.60
C ALA A 104 3.76 -9.74 -4.50
N THR A 105 3.19 -10.92 -4.77
CA THR A 105 1.73 -11.11 -4.85
C THR A 105 1.26 -12.17 -3.86
N ARG A 106 0.18 -11.89 -3.13
CA ARG A 106 -0.47 -12.81 -2.21
C ARG A 106 -1.96 -12.89 -2.52
N ASP A 107 -2.37 -14.03 -3.06
CA ASP A 107 -3.73 -14.33 -3.49
C ASP A 107 -4.30 -15.52 -2.71
N PRO A 108 -5.64 -15.71 -2.71
CA PRO A 108 -6.26 -16.88 -2.11
C PRO A 108 -5.72 -18.18 -2.74
N PRO A 109 -5.34 -19.19 -1.93
CA PRO A 109 -4.56 -20.34 -2.41
C PRO A 109 -5.32 -21.29 -3.35
N TRP A 110 -6.65 -21.23 -3.39
CA TRP A 110 -7.48 -22.05 -4.30
C TRP A 110 -7.65 -21.42 -5.69
N VAL A 111 -7.25 -20.15 -5.88
CA VAL A 111 -7.41 -19.47 -7.17
C VAL A 111 -6.20 -19.75 -8.05
N GLU A 112 -6.30 -20.80 -8.87
CA GLU A 112 -5.21 -21.21 -9.77
C GLU A 112 -5.20 -20.43 -11.10
N ARG A 113 -6.34 -19.88 -11.52
CA ARG A 113 -6.49 -19.21 -12.83
C ARG A 113 -6.10 -17.74 -12.73
N GLU A 114 -5.24 -17.31 -13.66
CA GLU A 114 -4.88 -15.89 -13.78
C GLU A 114 -6.09 -15.03 -14.19
N GLY A 115 -6.12 -13.80 -13.68
CA GLY A 115 -7.18 -12.84 -14.00
C GLY A 115 -8.48 -13.03 -13.22
N GLU A 116 -8.48 -13.77 -12.11
CA GLU A 116 -9.66 -13.94 -11.25
C GLU A 116 -9.60 -13.13 -9.95
N VAL A 117 -8.44 -12.61 -9.58
CA VAL A 117 -8.23 -11.95 -8.29
C VAL A 117 -8.06 -10.44 -8.50
N GLY A 118 -8.94 -9.66 -7.87
CA GLY A 118 -8.80 -8.21 -7.73
C GLY A 118 -7.85 -7.90 -6.56
N ARG A 119 -6.96 -6.91 -6.71
CA ARG A 119 -5.88 -6.68 -5.76
C ARG A 119 -5.83 -5.24 -5.27
N LEU A 120 -5.68 -5.08 -3.95
CA LEU A 120 -5.05 -3.89 -3.40
C LEU A 120 -3.58 -3.92 -3.77
N VAL A 121 -3.09 -2.85 -4.41
CA VAL A 121 -1.69 -2.75 -4.81
C VAL A 121 -1.01 -1.65 -4.04
N LEU A 122 -0.07 -2.01 -3.16
CA LEU A 122 0.75 -1.08 -2.41
C LEU A 122 2.08 -0.87 -3.14
N VAL A 123 2.46 0.39 -3.35
CA VAL A 123 3.56 0.74 -4.25
C VAL A 123 4.49 1.77 -3.62
N ALA A 124 5.79 1.61 -3.86
CA ALA A 124 6.83 2.60 -3.62
C ALA A 124 7.95 2.38 -4.64
N HIS A 125 8.73 3.40 -4.97
CA HIS A 125 9.98 3.21 -5.70
C HIS A 125 11.12 2.90 -4.73
N TYR A 126 12.04 2.03 -5.15
CA TYR A 126 13.18 1.66 -4.31
C TYR A 126 14.50 2.22 -4.81
N ASP A 127 14.57 2.86 -5.98
CA ASP A 127 15.79 3.51 -6.38
C ASP A 127 16.09 4.76 -5.52
N SER A 128 17.28 5.33 -5.68
CA SER A 128 17.59 6.64 -5.13
C SER A 128 18.20 7.51 -6.21
N LYS A 129 17.99 8.83 -6.10
CA LYS A 129 18.47 9.80 -7.06
C LYS A 129 19.99 9.76 -7.25
N LEU A 130 20.43 9.92 -8.50
CA LEU A 130 21.86 10.01 -8.83
C LEU A 130 22.55 11.25 -8.23
N THR A 131 21.81 12.36 -8.12
CA THR A 131 22.32 13.62 -7.59
C THR A 131 21.37 14.19 -6.54
N PRO A 132 21.83 14.59 -5.35
CA PRO A 132 23.23 14.83 -4.98
C PRO A 132 24.06 13.54 -4.84
N LYS A 133 25.39 13.69 -4.88
CA LYS A 133 26.30 12.53 -4.77
C LYS A 133 26.08 11.84 -3.42
N ASP A 134 26.07 10.51 -3.43
CA ASP A 134 25.91 9.67 -2.24
C ASP A 134 24.54 9.88 -1.56
N PHE A 135 23.54 10.38 -2.29
CA PHE A 135 22.17 10.57 -1.83
C PHE A 135 21.51 9.22 -1.51
N ILE A 136 20.98 9.13 -0.29
CA ILE A 136 20.30 7.95 0.22
C ILE A 136 18.81 8.03 -0.12
N GLY A 137 18.15 9.18 0.08
CA GLY A 137 16.71 9.27 -0.09
C GLY A 137 16.01 8.40 0.96
N ALA A 138 16.10 8.82 2.22
CA ALA A 138 15.50 8.09 3.34
C ALA A 138 13.97 8.21 3.33
N THR A 139 13.43 9.41 3.06
CA THR A 139 12.00 9.61 2.78
C THR A 139 11.61 9.21 1.36
N ASP A 140 12.62 9.13 0.47
CA ASP A 140 12.52 9.13 -1.00
C ASP A 140 13.23 7.91 -1.64
N SER A 141 12.71 6.68 -1.56
CA SER A 141 11.56 6.21 -0.78
C SER A 141 11.91 5.01 0.13
N ALA A 142 13.07 5.07 0.82
CA ALA A 142 13.52 3.97 1.68
C ALA A 142 12.53 3.63 2.82
N ALA A 143 12.00 4.66 3.49
CA ALA A 143 11.00 4.51 4.54
C ALA A 143 9.67 3.93 3.99
N PRO A 144 9.08 4.46 2.89
CA PRO A 144 7.99 3.80 2.18
C PRO A 144 8.23 2.32 1.86
N CYS A 145 9.39 1.94 1.29
CA CYS A 145 9.70 0.53 1.03
C CYS A 145 9.64 -0.33 2.31
N ALA A 146 10.23 0.14 3.41
CA ALA A 146 10.19 -0.57 4.69
C ALA A 146 8.75 -0.65 5.27
N MET A 147 7.92 0.37 5.07
CA MET A 147 6.48 0.34 5.43
C MET A 147 5.73 -0.76 4.67
N LEU A 148 6.01 -0.95 3.39
CA LEU A 148 5.38 -2.00 2.58
C LEU A 148 5.81 -3.40 3.03
N MET A 149 7.10 -3.59 3.31
CA MET A 149 7.61 -4.85 3.88
C MET A 149 6.95 -5.16 5.22
N HIS A 150 6.85 -4.15 6.10
CA HIS A 150 6.17 -4.31 7.39
C HIS A 150 4.68 -4.64 7.23
N ALA A 151 3.99 -3.99 6.28
CA ALA A 151 2.60 -4.30 5.96
C ALA A 151 2.42 -5.75 5.54
N ALA A 152 3.23 -6.25 4.58
CA ALA A 152 3.19 -7.63 4.11
C ALA A 152 3.27 -8.63 5.27
N ARG A 153 4.32 -8.50 6.09
CA ARG A 153 4.58 -9.42 7.21
C ARG A 153 3.52 -9.32 8.32
N SER A 154 2.96 -8.14 8.53
CA SER A 154 1.98 -7.93 9.60
C SER A 154 0.63 -8.58 9.32
N ILE A 155 0.26 -8.74 8.04
CA ILE A 155 -1.05 -9.29 7.65
C ILE A 155 -0.97 -10.75 7.18
N ASP A 156 0.22 -11.27 6.88
CA ASP A 156 0.39 -12.59 6.24
C ASP A 156 -0.25 -13.75 7.01
N ASN A 157 0.05 -13.87 8.30
CA ASN A 157 -0.55 -14.93 9.14
C ASN A 157 -2.08 -14.82 9.21
N ALA A 158 -2.62 -13.61 9.19
CA ALA A 158 -4.06 -13.37 9.23
C ALA A 158 -4.72 -13.73 7.90
N LEU A 159 -4.07 -13.41 6.77
CA LEU A 159 -4.51 -13.84 5.43
C LEU A 159 -4.54 -15.38 5.34
N THR A 160 -3.48 -16.05 5.78
CA THR A 160 -3.41 -17.51 5.80
C THR A 160 -4.54 -18.12 6.64
N GLN A 161 -4.73 -17.66 7.88
CA GLN A 161 -5.81 -18.16 8.73
C GLN A 161 -7.21 -17.92 8.13
N LYS A 162 -7.44 -16.72 7.58
CA LYS A 162 -8.70 -16.38 6.92
C LYS A 162 -8.99 -17.32 5.76
N TRP A 163 -8.02 -17.52 4.90
CA TRP A 163 -8.19 -18.37 3.72
C TRP A 163 -8.31 -19.85 4.09
N ASP A 164 -7.61 -20.33 5.11
CA ASP A 164 -7.80 -21.69 5.63
C ASP A 164 -9.24 -21.92 6.14
N ASP A 165 -9.82 -20.95 6.85
CA ASP A 165 -11.22 -21.01 7.31
C ASP A 165 -12.21 -20.96 6.14
N MET A 166 -11.96 -20.09 5.15
CA MET A 166 -12.82 -19.96 3.96
C MET A 166 -12.79 -21.22 3.07
N ALA A 167 -11.67 -21.93 3.00
CA ALA A 167 -11.57 -23.16 2.21
C ALA A 167 -12.45 -24.31 2.74
N GLY A 168 -12.92 -24.23 4.00
CA GLY A 168 -13.79 -25.22 4.64
C GLY A 168 -15.28 -25.04 4.38
N ASP A 169 -15.72 -23.83 4.04
CA ASP A 169 -17.10 -23.54 3.67
C ASP A 169 -17.26 -23.63 2.15
N ALA A 170 -18.36 -24.22 1.68
CA ALA A 170 -18.57 -24.47 0.25
C ALA A 170 -18.45 -23.16 -0.53
N LEU A 171 -17.35 -23.03 -1.30
CA LEU A 171 -17.00 -21.88 -2.13
C LEU A 171 -18.25 -21.35 -2.85
N ASP A 172 -18.78 -20.22 -2.38
CA ASP A 172 -19.77 -19.50 -3.16
C ASP A 172 -18.97 -18.83 -4.29
N GLU A 173 -19.00 -19.41 -5.48
CA GLU A 173 -18.32 -18.93 -6.70
C GLU A 173 -18.78 -17.50 -7.13
N LEU A 174 -19.60 -16.85 -6.30
CA LEU A 174 -20.20 -15.53 -6.49
C LEU A 174 -19.48 -14.41 -5.72
N GLU A 175 -18.55 -14.71 -4.80
CA GLU A 175 -17.72 -13.68 -4.16
C GLU A 175 -16.46 -13.36 -4.99
N ASP A 176 -16.25 -12.06 -5.22
CA ASP A 176 -15.06 -11.53 -5.89
C ASP A 176 -13.81 -11.91 -5.07
N GLN A 177 -12.85 -12.56 -5.73
CA GLN A 177 -11.62 -13.01 -5.08
C GLN A 177 -10.70 -11.81 -4.83
N LYS A 178 -10.30 -11.59 -3.58
CA LYS A 178 -9.43 -10.48 -3.18
C LYS A 178 -8.03 -10.96 -2.84
N GLY A 179 -7.03 -10.28 -3.39
CA GLY A 179 -5.61 -10.45 -3.08
C GLY A 179 -4.96 -9.12 -2.72
N ILE A 180 -3.66 -9.20 -2.41
CA ILE A 180 -2.82 -8.02 -2.18
C ILE A 180 -1.53 -8.18 -2.97
N GLN A 181 -1.02 -7.06 -3.48
CA GLN A 181 0.22 -7.01 -4.22
C GLN A 181 1.08 -5.85 -3.71
N ILE A 182 2.39 -6.09 -3.63
CA ILE A 182 3.40 -5.06 -3.39
C ILE A 182 4.23 -4.91 -4.65
N ILE A 183 4.39 -3.67 -5.12
CA ILE A 183 5.27 -3.34 -6.24
C ILE A 183 6.35 -2.39 -5.73
N LEU A 184 7.60 -2.80 -5.86
CA LEU A 184 8.78 -1.98 -5.60
C LEU A 184 9.39 -1.60 -6.95
N LEU A 185 9.17 -0.35 -7.35
CA LEU A 185 9.52 0.17 -8.67
C LEU A 185 10.98 0.64 -8.73
N ASP A 186 11.62 0.49 -9.89
CA ASP A 186 13.00 0.92 -10.13
C ASP A 186 13.03 2.10 -11.12
N GLY A 187 13.92 3.05 -10.90
CA GLY A 187 14.12 4.20 -11.77
C GLY A 187 12.93 5.16 -11.82
N GLU A 188 12.32 5.49 -10.70
CA GLU A 188 11.42 6.64 -10.59
C GLU A 188 12.18 7.92 -10.98
N GLU A 189 13.41 8.02 -10.49
CA GLU A 189 14.12 9.27 -10.47
C GLU A 189 14.67 9.67 -11.84
N ALA A 190 14.61 10.97 -12.11
CA ALA A 190 15.31 11.56 -13.24
C ALA A 190 16.84 11.45 -13.04
N PHE A 191 17.56 10.97 -14.07
CA PHE A 191 19.02 10.92 -14.05
C PHE A 191 19.64 12.31 -14.26
N SER A 192 18.91 13.24 -14.89
CA SER A 192 19.36 14.61 -15.06
C SER A 192 18.27 15.64 -14.74
N SER A 193 17.17 15.65 -15.48
CA SER A 193 16.10 16.64 -15.29
C SER A 193 14.78 15.99 -15.59
N TRP A 194 13.84 16.14 -14.65
CA TRP A 194 12.52 15.53 -14.75
C TRP A 194 11.83 15.92 -16.07
N THR A 195 11.59 14.91 -16.90
CA THR A 195 10.83 15.01 -18.16
C THR A 195 10.10 13.69 -18.40
N ASP A 196 9.12 13.67 -19.31
CA ASP A 196 8.37 12.47 -19.69
C ASP A 196 9.25 11.27 -20.13
N THR A 197 10.52 11.52 -20.49
CA THR A 197 11.48 10.50 -20.93
C THR A 197 12.68 10.30 -19.98
N ASP A 198 12.86 11.19 -19.01
CA ASP A 198 13.88 11.12 -17.95
C ASP A 198 13.19 11.15 -16.58
N SER A 199 12.38 10.12 -16.35
CA SER A 199 11.67 9.82 -15.12
C SER A 199 10.90 8.50 -15.28
N ILE A 200 10.48 7.90 -14.16
CA ILE A 200 9.49 6.82 -14.04
C ILE A 200 9.72 5.68 -15.03
N TYR A 201 10.98 5.28 -15.19
CA TYR A 201 11.43 4.28 -16.15
C TYR A 201 10.76 2.92 -15.90
N GLY A 202 10.84 2.42 -14.67
CA GLY A 202 10.23 1.17 -14.27
C GLY A 202 8.71 1.20 -14.37
N ALA A 203 8.06 2.25 -13.86
CA ALA A 203 6.61 2.38 -13.94
C ALA A 203 6.08 2.44 -15.38
N ARG A 204 6.73 3.21 -16.26
CA ARG A 204 6.35 3.27 -17.69
C ARG A 204 6.46 1.91 -18.35
N ALA A 205 7.58 1.21 -18.14
CA ALA A 205 7.81 -0.11 -18.72
C ALA A 205 6.79 -1.15 -18.21
N LEU A 206 6.55 -1.17 -16.89
CA LEU A 206 5.60 -2.09 -16.27
C LEU A 206 4.16 -1.87 -16.76
N ALA A 207 3.71 -0.62 -16.76
CA ALA A 207 2.35 -0.30 -17.19
C ALA A 207 2.13 -0.60 -18.68
N GLU A 208 3.13 -0.33 -19.53
CA GLU A 208 3.06 -0.69 -20.96
C GLU A 208 3.04 -2.21 -21.16
N GLU A 209 3.86 -2.96 -20.43
CA GLU A 209 3.89 -4.43 -20.50
C GLU A 209 2.55 -5.03 -20.06
N TRP A 210 1.99 -4.56 -18.94
CA TRP A 210 0.75 -5.08 -18.38
C TRP A 210 -0.50 -4.65 -19.15
N GLU A 211 -0.46 -3.54 -19.90
CA GLU A 211 -1.52 -3.20 -20.85
C GLU A 211 -1.61 -4.21 -22.01
N ASN A 212 -0.47 -4.78 -22.40
CA ASN A 212 -0.36 -5.71 -23.53
C ASN A 212 -0.32 -7.19 -23.11
N THR A 213 -0.36 -7.47 -21.81
CA THR A 213 -0.39 -8.83 -21.26
C THR A 213 -1.83 -9.21 -20.95
N TYR A 214 -2.44 -10.03 -21.81
CA TYR A 214 -3.81 -10.49 -21.63
C TYR A 214 -3.87 -11.77 -20.80
N HIS A 215 -4.76 -11.80 -19.81
CA HIS A 215 -5.16 -13.03 -19.15
C HIS A 215 -5.96 -13.93 -20.11
N PRO A 216 -6.16 -15.22 -19.77
CA PRO A 216 -6.94 -16.14 -20.59
C PRO A 216 -8.35 -15.60 -20.96
N PRO A 217 -8.92 -16.01 -22.11
CA PRO A 217 -10.28 -15.65 -22.46
C PRO A 217 -11.26 -16.05 -21.36
N LEU A 218 -12.25 -15.18 -21.11
CA LEU A 218 -13.28 -15.32 -20.05
C LEU A 218 -12.77 -15.11 -18.62
N SER A 219 -11.52 -14.66 -18.43
CA SER A 219 -11.08 -14.17 -17.12
C SER A 219 -11.90 -12.97 -16.65
N THR A 220 -12.09 -12.85 -15.34
CA THR A 220 -12.80 -11.71 -14.72
C THR A 220 -12.11 -10.38 -15.05
N PHE A 221 -10.77 -10.35 -14.98
CA PHE A 221 -9.93 -9.22 -15.35
C PHE A 221 -9.14 -9.55 -16.61
N SER A 222 -9.24 -8.70 -17.64
CA SER A 222 -8.62 -8.97 -18.95
C SER A 222 -7.09 -8.84 -18.97
N THR A 223 -6.53 -8.05 -18.06
CA THR A 223 -5.09 -7.76 -17.96
C THR A 223 -4.69 -7.59 -16.49
N PRO A 224 -3.39 -7.64 -16.16
CA PRO A 224 -2.92 -7.32 -14.80
C PRO A 224 -3.36 -5.92 -14.34
N LEU A 225 -3.34 -4.91 -15.22
CA LEU A 225 -3.84 -3.56 -14.89
C LEU A 225 -5.31 -3.57 -14.48
N ALA A 226 -6.14 -4.34 -15.19
CA ALA A 226 -7.57 -4.43 -14.87
C ALA A 226 -7.82 -5.10 -13.51
N SER A 227 -6.87 -5.90 -13.00
CA SER A 227 -6.96 -6.55 -11.68
C SER A 227 -6.50 -5.68 -10.52
N MET A 228 -6.08 -4.43 -10.77
CA MET A 228 -5.69 -3.49 -9.72
C MET A 228 -6.94 -2.73 -9.24
N ASP A 229 -7.49 -3.14 -8.09
CA ASP A 229 -8.68 -2.48 -7.52
C ASP A 229 -8.34 -1.08 -7.00
N LEU A 230 -7.14 -0.92 -6.43
CA LEU A 230 -6.60 0.36 -6.00
C LEU A 230 -5.07 0.34 -5.99
N PHE A 231 -4.46 1.33 -6.65
CA PHE A 231 -3.02 1.58 -6.64
C PHE A 231 -2.69 2.62 -5.56
N VAL A 232 -2.14 2.17 -4.43
CA VAL A 232 -1.77 3.02 -3.29
C VAL A 232 -0.27 3.29 -3.36
N LEU A 233 0.12 4.48 -3.81
CA LEU A 233 1.52 4.89 -3.96
C LEU A 233 1.97 5.68 -2.73
N LEU A 234 2.97 5.16 -2.00
CA LEU A 234 3.62 5.85 -0.89
C LEU A 234 4.91 6.48 -1.39
N ASP A 235 5.05 7.79 -1.19
CA ASP A 235 6.24 8.55 -1.57
C ASP A 235 6.49 9.72 -0.61
N LEU A 236 7.77 10.05 -0.40
CA LEU A 236 8.26 11.14 0.45
C LEU A 236 7.73 11.11 1.90
N LEU A 237 7.61 9.90 2.47
CA LEU A 237 7.10 9.70 3.84
C LEU A 237 8.22 9.52 4.85
N GLY A 238 8.05 10.08 6.04
CA GLY A 238 8.92 9.80 7.20
C GLY A 238 9.55 11.02 7.87
N SER A 239 9.52 12.20 7.25
CA SER A 239 10.06 13.43 7.84
C SER A 239 9.07 14.60 7.66
N PRO A 240 8.88 15.51 8.64
CA PRO A 240 7.93 16.61 8.49
C PRO A 240 8.31 17.57 7.34
N PRO A 241 7.34 18.25 6.72
CA PRO A 241 5.89 18.15 6.95
C PRO A 241 5.25 16.92 6.25
N GLN A 242 4.25 16.33 6.90
CA GLN A 242 3.55 15.12 6.41
C GLN A 242 2.06 15.41 6.22
N ARG A 243 1.74 16.27 5.24
CA ARG A 243 0.35 16.68 4.94
C ARG A 243 -0.04 16.19 3.55
N VAL A 244 -0.81 15.12 3.46
CA VAL A 244 -1.19 14.48 2.21
C VAL A 244 -2.59 14.97 1.78
N PRO A 245 -2.72 15.75 0.70
CA PRO A 245 -4.02 16.14 0.16
C PRO A 245 -4.68 14.97 -0.57
N SER A 246 -5.98 15.09 -0.85
CA SER A 246 -6.68 14.12 -1.70
C SER A 246 -6.56 14.54 -3.17
N TYR A 247 -5.73 13.84 -3.93
CA TYR A 247 -5.35 14.24 -5.29
C TYR A 247 -6.44 13.99 -6.34
N TYR A 248 -7.14 12.85 -6.25
CA TYR A 248 -8.07 12.38 -7.28
C TYR A 248 -9.48 12.21 -6.72
N LYS A 249 -10.46 12.63 -7.53
CA LYS A 249 -11.87 12.52 -7.18
C LYS A 249 -12.34 11.05 -7.16
N THR A 250 -11.86 10.24 -8.10
CA THR A 250 -12.29 8.85 -8.30
C THR A 250 -11.93 7.97 -7.11
N SER A 251 -10.77 8.19 -6.47
CA SER A 251 -10.30 7.45 -5.30
C SER A 251 -10.51 8.20 -3.98
N HIS A 252 -11.25 9.31 -3.97
CA HIS A 252 -11.47 10.09 -2.74
C HIS A 252 -12.17 9.27 -1.65
N TRP A 253 -13.01 8.31 -2.02
CA TRP A 253 -13.64 7.39 -1.07
C TRP A 253 -12.59 6.58 -0.28
N ALA A 254 -11.50 6.14 -0.92
CA ALA A 254 -10.41 5.40 -0.27
C ALA A 254 -9.60 6.34 0.64
N TYR A 255 -9.38 7.58 0.20
CA TYR A 255 -8.79 8.63 1.02
C TYR A 255 -9.62 8.87 2.30
N LEU A 256 -10.95 8.95 2.19
CA LEU A 256 -11.84 9.15 3.33
C LEU A 256 -11.77 7.98 4.32
N ASN A 257 -11.71 6.74 3.82
CA ASN A 257 -11.54 5.55 4.65
C ASN A 257 -10.21 5.61 5.43
N MET A 258 -9.10 5.92 4.75
CA MET A 258 -7.79 6.05 5.40
C MET A 258 -7.73 7.25 6.36
N ALA A 259 -8.43 8.35 6.07
CA ALA A 259 -8.50 9.53 6.94
C ALA A 259 -9.35 9.28 8.20
N ASP A 260 -10.46 8.55 8.08
CA ASP A 260 -11.23 8.07 9.23
C ASP A 260 -10.38 7.16 10.11
N LEU A 261 -9.63 6.24 9.48
CA LEU A 261 -8.72 5.35 10.18
C LEU A 261 -7.62 6.13 10.93
N GLU A 262 -7.01 7.16 10.32
CA GLU A 262 -6.08 8.05 11.02
C GLU A 262 -6.75 8.70 12.26
N SER A 263 -7.98 9.20 12.10
CA SER A 263 -8.77 9.81 13.18
C SER A 263 -9.00 8.83 14.34
N ARG A 264 -9.34 7.58 14.03
CA ARG A 264 -9.50 6.50 15.02
C ARG A 264 -8.20 6.20 15.75
N LEU A 265 -7.09 6.00 15.02
CA LEU A 265 -5.76 5.72 15.58
C LEU A 265 -5.27 6.84 16.51
N ARG A 266 -5.48 8.12 16.13
CA ARG A 266 -5.16 9.27 16.98
C ARG A 266 -6.05 9.35 18.21
N LYS A 267 -7.35 9.09 18.08
CA LYS A 267 -8.30 9.08 19.20
C LYS A 267 -7.97 8.01 20.24
N MET A 268 -7.55 6.84 19.78
CA MET A 268 -7.08 5.72 20.61
C MET A 268 -5.72 6.00 21.27
N GLY A 269 -4.99 7.00 20.77
CA GLY A 269 -3.64 7.32 21.24
C GLY A 269 -2.60 6.31 20.76
N SER A 270 -2.83 5.66 19.62
CA SER A 270 -1.87 4.75 18.98
C SER A 270 -0.80 5.50 18.21
N PHE A 271 -1.13 6.68 17.69
CA PHE A 271 -0.18 7.52 16.96
C PHE A 271 0.82 8.22 17.88
N LYS A 272 2.09 7.87 17.76
CA LYS A 272 3.19 8.42 18.56
C LYS A 272 3.49 9.87 18.16
N SER A 273 3.29 10.23 16.89
CA SER A 273 3.48 11.59 16.39
C SER A 273 2.48 12.59 17.00
N SER A 274 1.36 12.09 17.55
CA SER A 274 0.35 12.93 18.17
C SER A 274 0.91 13.77 19.32
N PRO A 275 0.68 15.09 19.35
CA PRO A 275 1.04 15.92 20.50
C PRO A 275 0.20 15.59 21.75
N ASN A 276 -0.83 14.75 21.61
CA ASN A 276 -1.67 14.27 22.70
C ASN A 276 -1.29 12.86 23.18
N HIS A 277 -0.32 12.20 22.54
CA HIS A 277 0.16 10.89 22.93
C HIS A 277 0.68 10.90 24.37
N LYS A 278 0.50 9.79 25.09
CA LYS A 278 0.83 9.67 26.52
C LYS A 278 2.30 9.96 26.86
N SER A 279 3.21 9.78 25.89
CA SER A 279 4.63 10.11 26.06
C SER A 279 4.96 11.60 25.91
N LYS A 280 4.05 12.40 25.33
CA LYS A 280 4.28 13.81 24.95
C LYS A 280 3.40 14.80 25.71
N ARG A 281 2.38 14.32 26.43
CA ARG A 281 1.39 15.14 27.14
C ARG A 281 1.07 14.56 28.51
N PHE A 282 1.15 15.39 29.55
CA PHE A 282 0.66 15.03 30.88
C PHE A 282 -0.88 15.01 30.94
N SER A 283 -1.45 14.16 31.78
CA SER A 283 -2.92 13.93 31.83
C SER A 283 -3.73 15.18 32.20
N ASN A 284 -3.13 16.14 32.90
CA ASN A 284 -3.73 17.39 33.35
C ASN A 284 -3.59 18.55 32.34
N GLU A 285 -2.83 18.39 31.25
CA GLU A 285 -2.70 19.42 30.22
C GLU A 285 -3.89 19.39 29.25
N PRO A 286 -4.35 20.54 28.73
CA PRO A 286 -5.39 20.56 27.70
C PRO A 286 -4.92 19.84 26.44
N ARG A 287 -5.84 19.17 25.75
CA ARG A 287 -5.53 18.54 24.47
C ARG A 287 -5.17 19.60 23.42
N LYS A 288 -4.12 19.32 22.65
CA LYS A 288 -3.69 20.12 21.49
C LYS A 288 -4.42 19.65 20.24
N LYS A 289 -4.50 20.49 19.21
CA LYS A 289 -5.06 20.09 17.91
C LYS A 289 -4.17 19.01 17.28
N GLU A 290 -4.77 17.95 16.75
CA GLU A 290 -4.04 16.91 16.01
C GLU A 290 -3.52 17.45 14.67
N PRO A 291 -2.25 17.22 14.33
CA PRO A 291 -1.72 17.48 13.01
C PRO A 291 -2.09 16.31 12.07
N MET A 292 -3.31 16.31 11.56
CA MET A 292 -3.79 15.27 10.64
C MET A 292 -2.90 15.20 9.39
N PHE A 293 -2.44 14.00 9.05
CA PHE A 293 -1.72 13.72 7.81
C PHE A 293 -2.69 13.85 6.63
N LEU A 294 -3.84 13.18 6.72
CA LEU A 294 -4.92 13.17 5.74
C LEU A 294 -5.95 14.25 6.11
N TYR A 295 -5.60 15.51 5.84
CA TYR A 295 -6.34 16.68 6.34
C TYR A 295 -7.55 17.10 5.49
N GLU A 296 -7.77 16.50 4.31
CA GLU A 296 -8.83 16.90 3.37
C GLU A 296 -10.07 15.97 3.42
N ALA A 297 -10.41 15.44 4.60
CA ALA A 297 -11.57 14.56 4.78
C ALA A 297 -12.93 15.26 4.56
N ASP A 298 -12.97 16.60 4.56
CA ASP A 298 -14.15 17.41 4.30
C ASP A 298 -14.21 17.97 2.87
N LYS A 299 -13.29 17.54 2.00
CA LYS A 299 -13.21 17.96 0.60
C LYS A 299 -14.45 17.54 -0.17
N LYS A 300 -14.98 18.46 -0.97
CA LYS A 300 -16.20 18.30 -1.76
C LYS A 300 -15.87 18.14 -3.23
N ASP A 301 -16.83 17.60 -3.96
CA ASP A 301 -16.81 17.50 -5.42
C ASP A 301 -16.52 18.82 -6.14
N THR A 302 -16.91 19.95 -5.54
CA THR A 302 -16.71 21.31 -6.07
C THR A 302 -15.34 21.90 -5.76
N ASP A 303 -14.56 21.25 -4.89
CA ASP A 303 -13.24 21.73 -4.49
C ASP A 303 -12.19 21.39 -5.56
N ARG A 304 -10.99 21.93 -5.38
CA ARG A 304 -9.88 21.74 -6.34
C ARG A 304 -9.23 20.37 -6.16
N TRP A 305 -9.19 19.59 -7.24
CA TRP A 305 -8.44 18.34 -7.35
C TRP A 305 -7.08 18.60 -8.00
N THR A 306 -6.00 18.13 -7.39
CA THR A 306 -4.61 18.49 -7.76
C THR A 306 -3.80 17.30 -8.28
N GLY A 307 -4.42 16.18 -8.62
CA GLY A 307 -3.71 14.99 -9.10
C GLY A 307 -2.96 15.14 -10.43
N GLY A 308 -3.08 16.25 -11.15
CA GLY A 308 -2.28 16.52 -12.36
C GLY A 308 -1.00 17.33 -12.11
N TYR A 309 -0.68 17.69 -10.87
CA TYR A 309 0.40 18.63 -10.55
C TYR A 309 1.70 17.96 -10.08
N ILE A 310 1.65 16.68 -9.72
CA ILE A 310 2.81 15.90 -9.27
C ILE A 310 2.98 14.76 -10.29
N GLY A 311 4.12 14.74 -10.97
CA GLY A 311 4.54 13.60 -11.77
C GLY A 311 5.24 12.61 -10.86
N ASP A 312 4.84 11.34 -10.93
CA ASP A 312 5.34 10.24 -10.10
C ASP A 312 4.87 8.91 -10.76
N ASP A 313 5.28 7.77 -10.24
CA ASP A 313 5.12 6.42 -10.78
C ASP A 313 3.67 6.00 -11.08
N HIS A 314 2.69 6.64 -10.45
CA HIS A 314 1.28 6.37 -10.71
C HIS A 314 0.80 6.87 -12.09
N VAL A 315 1.49 7.85 -12.69
CA VAL A 315 1.09 8.52 -13.95
C VAL A 315 0.78 7.53 -15.08
N PRO A 316 1.65 6.55 -15.41
CA PRO A 316 1.37 5.60 -16.49
C PRO A 316 0.22 4.63 -16.17
N PHE A 317 -0.10 4.38 -14.90
CA PHE A 317 -1.20 3.51 -14.48
C PHE A 317 -2.55 4.25 -14.56
N ILE A 318 -2.63 5.47 -14.03
CA ILE A 318 -3.86 6.27 -14.10
C ILE A 318 -4.22 6.63 -15.55
N ALA A 319 -3.22 6.85 -16.41
CA ALA A 319 -3.43 7.04 -17.85
C ALA A 319 -4.09 5.83 -18.53
N ARG A 320 -3.99 4.64 -17.94
CA ARG A 320 -4.56 3.38 -18.40
C ARG A 320 -5.82 2.96 -17.62
N GLY A 321 -6.35 3.86 -16.80
CA GLY A 321 -7.63 3.67 -16.11
C GLY A 321 -7.55 3.02 -14.73
N VAL A 322 -6.35 2.83 -14.17
CA VAL A 322 -6.18 2.34 -12.79
C VAL A 322 -6.58 3.43 -11.80
N GLU A 323 -7.35 3.08 -10.75
CA GLU A 323 -7.65 4.00 -9.65
C GLU A 323 -6.41 4.18 -8.74
N VAL A 324 -6.04 5.43 -8.46
CA VAL A 324 -4.82 5.75 -7.70
C VAL A 324 -5.16 6.48 -6.41
N LEU A 325 -4.68 5.98 -5.27
CA LEU A 325 -4.56 6.73 -4.03
C LEU A 325 -3.10 7.15 -3.84
N HIS A 326 -2.79 8.40 -4.18
CA HIS A 326 -1.43 8.94 -4.11
C HIS A 326 -1.15 9.51 -2.71
N ILE A 327 -0.33 8.81 -1.95
CA ILE A 327 0.09 9.18 -0.59
C ILE A 327 1.47 9.84 -0.67
N ILE A 328 1.45 11.11 -1.10
CA ILE A 328 2.62 12.00 -1.13
C ILE A 328 2.27 13.34 -0.45
N PRO A 329 3.09 13.85 0.48
CA PRO A 329 2.82 15.10 1.17
C PRO A 329 2.90 16.31 0.23
N SER A 330 2.20 17.39 0.59
CA SER A 330 2.32 18.70 -0.05
C SER A 330 2.23 19.80 1.02
N PRO A 331 3.29 20.60 1.23
CA PRO A 331 4.60 20.55 0.55
C PRO A 331 5.38 19.26 0.85
N PHE A 332 6.40 18.97 0.02
CA PHE A 332 7.35 17.88 0.25
C PHE A 332 8.17 18.08 1.53
N PRO A 333 8.78 17.03 2.09
CA PRO A 333 9.69 17.14 3.23
C PRO A 333 10.78 18.17 2.97
N ASP A 334 11.20 18.91 4.01
CA ASP A 334 12.22 19.95 3.86
C ASP A 334 13.58 19.39 3.39
N VAL A 335 13.80 18.09 3.59
CA VAL A 335 15.00 17.34 3.18
C VAL A 335 14.96 16.84 1.73
N TRP A 336 13.82 16.93 1.03
CA TRP A 336 13.65 16.37 -0.31
C TRP A 336 14.75 16.82 -1.29
N HIS A 337 15.38 15.85 -1.96
CA HIS A 337 16.54 16.03 -2.85
C HIS A 337 17.76 16.74 -2.22
N HIS A 338 17.82 16.87 -0.89
CA HIS A 338 18.98 17.37 -0.16
C HIS A 338 19.82 16.20 0.38
N PRO A 339 21.16 16.32 0.53
CA PRO A 339 21.98 15.28 1.14
C PRO A 339 21.54 14.87 2.56
N ASP A 340 20.76 15.71 3.24
CA ASP A 340 20.21 15.46 4.57
C ASP A 340 18.95 14.56 4.52
N ASP A 341 18.48 14.10 3.35
CA ASP A 341 17.49 13.03 3.28
C ASP A 341 18.16 11.67 3.59
N ASP A 342 18.58 11.53 4.83
CA ASP A 342 19.24 10.38 5.42
C ASP A 342 18.42 9.82 6.60
N GLY A 343 18.87 8.69 7.16
CA GLY A 343 18.17 8.05 8.28
C GLY A 343 18.09 8.93 9.54
N GLU A 344 19.06 9.81 9.79
CA GLU A 344 19.10 10.63 11.02
C GLU A 344 18.07 11.78 10.98
N HIS A 345 17.53 12.10 9.80
CA HIS A 345 16.47 13.11 9.61
C HIS A 345 15.05 12.52 9.46
N LEU A 346 14.91 11.20 9.54
CA LEU A 346 13.60 10.57 9.73
C LEU A 346 13.07 10.88 11.13
N ASP A 347 11.78 11.21 11.22
CA ASP A 347 11.09 11.25 12.51
C ASP A 347 10.53 9.85 12.79
N PRO A 348 11.07 9.12 13.79
CA PRO A 348 10.68 7.73 14.03
C PRO A 348 9.20 7.59 14.41
N ASP A 349 8.61 8.59 15.06
CA ASP A 349 7.18 8.54 15.41
C ASP A 349 6.31 8.70 14.16
N ILE A 350 6.72 9.52 13.20
CA ILE A 350 6.05 9.66 11.90
C ILE A 350 6.18 8.39 11.07
N VAL A 351 7.39 7.83 10.97
CA VAL A 351 7.64 6.61 10.18
C VAL A 351 6.81 5.45 10.74
N GLU A 352 6.79 5.27 12.07
CA GLU A 352 5.98 4.23 12.70
C GLU A 352 4.47 4.46 12.52
N ASP A 353 3.99 5.70 12.61
CA ASP A 353 2.58 6.02 12.44
C ASP A 353 2.09 5.76 11.01
N TRP A 354 2.91 6.07 9.99
CA TRP A 354 2.60 5.73 8.59
C TRP A 354 2.61 4.23 8.33
N ALA A 355 3.56 3.48 8.90
CA ALA A 355 3.55 2.02 8.82
C ALA A 355 2.29 1.43 9.45
N LEU A 356 1.91 1.92 10.64
CA LEU A 356 0.68 1.48 11.31
C LEU A 356 -0.57 1.80 10.47
N LEU A 357 -0.65 3.00 9.89
CA LEU A 357 -1.76 3.39 9.03
C LEU A 357 -1.84 2.50 7.79
N THR A 358 -0.70 2.19 7.17
CA THR A 358 -0.60 1.35 5.97
C THR A 358 -1.03 -0.09 6.26
N VAL A 359 -0.50 -0.70 7.32
CA VAL A 359 -0.88 -2.05 7.78
C VAL A 359 -2.37 -2.11 8.06
N THR A 360 -2.89 -1.13 8.81
CA THR A 360 -4.29 -1.14 9.24
C THR A 360 -5.23 -0.92 8.07
N PHE A 361 -4.87 -0.05 7.11
CA PHE A 361 -5.64 0.14 5.88
C PHE A 361 -5.69 -1.13 5.03
N ALA A 362 -4.54 -1.81 4.85
CA ALA A 362 -4.48 -3.08 4.14
C ALA A 362 -5.29 -4.17 4.86
N ALA A 363 -5.25 -4.21 6.19
CA ALA A 363 -6.04 -5.15 6.97
C ALA A 363 -7.56 -4.93 6.88
N GLU A 364 -8.02 -3.66 6.89
CA GLU A 364 -9.44 -3.32 6.70
C GLU A 364 -9.90 -3.63 5.27
N TRP A 365 -9.05 -3.40 4.28
CA TRP A 365 -9.31 -3.78 2.89
C TRP A 365 -9.44 -5.29 2.68
N MET A 366 -8.56 -6.05 3.35
CA MET A 366 -8.54 -7.51 3.25
C MET A 366 -9.54 -8.18 4.20
N ASP A 367 -10.41 -7.41 4.87
CA ASP A 367 -11.39 -7.85 5.87
C ASP A 367 -10.81 -8.84 6.88
N LEU A 368 -9.77 -8.42 7.60
CA LEU A 368 -8.99 -9.27 8.53
C LEU A 368 -9.42 -9.18 10.00
N GLU A 369 -10.55 -8.53 10.29
CA GLU A 369 -11.12 -8.53 11.65
C GLU A 369 -11.34 -9.97 12.12
N GLY A 370 -10.90 -10.26 13.36
CA GLY A 370 -10.95 -11.61 13.93
C GLY A 370 -9.78 -12.53 13.60
N TYR A 371 -8.94 -12.19 12.61
CA TYR A 371 -7.78 -12.98 12.17
C TYR A 371 -6.42 -12.40 12.60
N LEU A 372 -6.39 -11.17 13.09
CA LEU A 372 -5.19 -10.43 13.50
C LEU A 372 -4.80 -10.62 14.98
N ASP A 373 -5.48 -11.48 15.72
CA ASP A 373 -5.11 -11.79 17.10
C ASP A 373 -3.94 -12.79 17.14
N ASP A 374 -2.91 -12.52 17.94
CA ASP A 374 -1.74 -13.40 18.18
C ASP A 374 -2.14 -14.75 18.81
N GLY A 375 -2.74 -15.67 18.05
CA GLY A 375 -2.93 -17.08 18.41
C GLY A 375 -3.59 -17.35 19.78
N LYS A 376 -4.25 -16.36 20.39
CA LYS A 376 -4.85 -16.43 21.72
C LYS A 376 -6.33 -16.08 21.68
N LYS A 377 -7.07 -16.71 20.78
CA LYS A 377 -8.49 -16.97 21.04
C LYS A 377 -8.66 -18.39 21.57
N ASP A 378 -8.83 -18.44 22.88
CA ASP A 378 -9.51 -19.52 23.58
C ASP A 378 -10.83 -19.79 22.82
N ARG A 379 -10.98 -21.00 22.28
CA ARG A 379 -12.03 -21.41 21.30
C ARG A 379 -13.49 -21.26 21.77
N ARG A 380 -13.75 -20.60 22.90
CA ARG A 380 -15.08 -20.49 23.51
C ARG A 380 -15.98 -19.43 22.90
N SER A 381 -15.47 -18.33 22.37
CA SER A 381 -16.33 -17.21 21.92
C SER A 381 -17.00 -17.47 20.57
N ALA A 382 -16.39 -18.28 19.69
CA ALA A 382 -16.97 -18.66 18.40
C ALA A 382 -18.06 -19.76 18.55
N GLU A 383 -17.95 -20.63 19.55
CA GLU A 383 -18.99 -21.63 19.86
C GLU A 383 -20.24 -20.98 20.47
N VAL A 384 -20.10 -19.96 21.31
CA VAL A 384 -21.25 -19.27 21.95
C VAL A 384 -22.12 -18.53 20.93
N LEU A 385 -21.54 -17.92 19.89
CA LEU A 385 -22.30 -17.29 18.81
C LEU A 385 -23.03 -18.32 17.91
N LYS A 386 -22.47 -19.52 17.73
CA LYS A 386 -23.12 -20.61 16.99
C LYS A 386 -24.27 -21.25 17.79
N ASP A 387 -24.15 -21.35 19.11
CA ASP A 387 -25.22 -21.88 19.97
C ASP A 387 -26.38 -20.90 20.15
N GLU A 388 -26.13 -19.58 20.17
CA GLU A 388 -27.22 -18.58 20.24
C GLU A 388 -28.03 -18.52 18.92
N LEU A 389 -27.39 -18.70 17.76
CA LEU A 389 -28.10 -18.75 16.47
C LEU A 389 -28.86 -20.06 16.25
N ASN A 390 -28.40 -21.19 16.81
CA ASN A 390 -29.10 -22.47 16.72
C ASN A 390 -30.20 -22.64 17.79
N GLY A 391 -30.13 -21.89 18.89
CA GLY A 391 -31.13 -21.90 19.96
C GLY A 391 -32.45 -21.19 19.62
N GLU A 392 -32.48 -20.33 18.61
CA GLU A 392 -33.70 -19.63 18.15
C GLU A 392 -34.52 -20.41 17.09
N MET A 393 -34.04 -21.60 16.66
CA MET A 393 -34.74 -22.46 15.68
C MET A 393 -35.29 -23.78 16.26
N THR A 394 -35.66 -23.82 17.54
CA THR A 394 -36.37 -24.97 18.15
C THR A 394 -37.64 -24.60 18.88
#